data_AF-A0A848VVZ6-F1
#
_entry.id   AF-A0A848VVZ6-F1
#
_cell.length_a   1.000
_cell.length_b   1.000
_cell.length_c   1.000
_cell.angle_alpha   90.00
_cell.angle_beta   90.00
_cell.angle_gamma   90.00
#
_symmetry.space_group_name_H-M   'P 1'
#
loop_
_entity.id
_entity.type
_entity.pdbx_description
1 polymer ?
#
loop_
_entity_poly.entity_id
_entity_poly.type
_entity_poly.pdbx_seq_one_letter_code
_entity_poly.pdbx_strand_id
1 'polypeptide(L)'
;MTDETPAGQVADAVSGNWVDVLAPEAARPYLRLSRADRPIGTWLLLIPCWWGLGAAVLFQGAFSFLHLWIAIGCAMGAWLMRGAGCTWNDITDRNYDGMVERTRSRPIPSGQVTVLQAVLWMGAQALLAFLILLTFNGAAIWLGLASLVIVAIYPFAKRFTWWPQVFL
;
A
#
# COMPACT_ATOMS: atom_id res chain seq x y z
N MET A 1 8.54 2.26 36.12
CA MET A 1 8.40 3.22 35.01
C MET A 1 7.41 2.57 34.05
N THR A 2 6.15 2.98 34.12
CA THR A 2 5.06 2.42 33.32
C THR A 2 5.26 2.88 31.89
N ASP A 3 5.59 1.94 31.01
CA ASP A 3 5.75 2.16 29.58
C ASP A 3 4.34 2.32 28.99
N GLU A 4 3.74 3.50 29.21
CA GLU A 4 2.47 3.87 28.60
C GLU A 4 2.70 4.06 27.11
N THR A 5 2.50 2.99 26.37
CA THR A 5 2.42 3.00 24.91
C THR A 5 1.40 4.07 24.50
N PRO A 6 1.75 5.05 23.65
CA PRO A 6 0.83 6.10 23.24
C PRO A 6 -0.46 5.48 22.71
N ALA A 7 -1.60 5.90 23.25
CA ALA A 7 -2.91 5.30 22.97
C ALA A 7 -3.13 5.09 21.46
N GLY A 8 -3.34 3.84 21.06
CA GLY A 8 -3.67 3.46 19.68
C GLY A 8 -2.51 3.11 18.77
N GLN A 9 -1.28 2.94 19.28
CA GLN A 9 -0.16 2.42 18.49
C GLN A 9 -0.46 0.98 18.02
N VAL A 10 -0.37 0.74 16.70
CA VAL A 10 -0.55 -0.62 16.15
C VAL A 10 0.66 -1.45 16.55
N ALA A 11 0.45 -2.65 17.08
CA ALA A 11 1.48 -3.45 17.76
C ALA A 11 2.74 -3.77 16.93
N ASP A 12 2.66 -3.72 15.59
CA ASP A 12 3.81 -3.92 14.71
C ASP A 12 4.30 -2.65 13.96
N ALA A 13 3.90 -1.46 14.40
CA ALA A 13 4.47 -0.19 13.90
C ALA A 13 5.81 0.11 14.61
N VAL A 14 6.81 0.60 13.86
CA VAL A 14 8.10 1.00 14.43
C VAL A 14 7.90 2.23 15.33
N SER A 15 8.44 2.20 16.55
CA SER A 15 8.41 3.32 17.50
C SER A 15 9.12 4.55 16.91
N GLY A 16 8.47 5.71 16.93
CA GLY A 16 9.03 6.96 16.39
C GLY A 16 8.88 7.12 14.87
N ASN A 17 7.94 6.42 14.23
CA ASN A 17 7.66 6.61 12.81
C ASN A 17 7.12 8.03 12.51
N TRP A 18 7.32 8.49 11.27
CA TRP A 18 6.92 9.82 10.85
C TRP A 18 5.40 10.05 10.90
N VAL A 19 4.58 8.99 10.79
CA VAL A 19 3.12 9.10 10.91
C VAL A 19 2.73 9.49 12.33
N ASP A 20 3.42 8.96 13.33
CA ASP A 20 3.15 9.24 14.74
C ASP A 20 3.74 10.59 15.18
N VAL A 21 4.83 11.05 14.53
CA VAL A 21 5.54 12.29 14.89
C VAL A 21 5.04 13.52 14.13
N LEU A 22 4.79 13.40 12.82
CA LEU A 22 4.54 14.54 11.93
C LEU A 22 3.10 14.61 11.40
N ALA A 23 2.38 13.49 11.33
CA ALA A 23 1.05 13.52 10.70
C ALA A 23 -0.02 14.11 11.65
N PRO A 24 -0.98 14.90 11.11
CA PRO A 24 -2.12 15.39 11.86
C PRO A 24 -2.92 14.24 12.46
N GLU A 25 -3.45 14.42 13.67
CA GLU A 25 -4.16 13.35 14.40
C GLU A 25 -5.32 12.73 13.60
N ALA A 26 -6.04 13.54 12.82
CA ALA A 26 -7.13 13.09 11.97
C ALA A 26 -6.67 12.20 10.78
N ALA A 27 -5.43 12.35 10.31
CA ALA A 27 -4.88 11.59 9.19
C ALA A 27 -4.17 10.30 9.65
N ARG A 28 -3.76 10.20 10.92
CA ARG A 28 -3.03 9.04 11.46
C ARG A 28 -3.75 7.71 11.24
N PRO A 29 -5.07 7.58 11.48
CA PRO A 29 -5.77 6.31 11.27
C PRO A 29 -5.75 5.86 9.80
N TYR A 30 -5.88 6.80 8.86
CA TYR A 30 -5.84 6.54 7.41
C TYR A 30 -4.43 6.18 6.92
N LEU A 31 -3.41 6.87 7.44
CA LEU A 31 -2.02 6.61 7.10
C LEU A 31 -1.57 5.24 7.64
N ARG A 32 -1.94 4.89 8.88
CA ARG A 32 -1.73 3.56 9.46
C ARG A 32 -2.49 2.48 8.68
N LEU A 33 -3.71 2.76 8.22
CA LEU A 33 -4.48 1.86 7.37
C LEU A 33 -3.77 1.58 6.02
N SER A 34 -3.17 2.61 5.42
CA SER A 34 -2.32 2.47 4.23
C SER A 34 -0.91 1.92 4.53
N ARG A 35 -0.58 1.59 5.78
CA ARG A 35 0.76 1.15 6.23
C ARG A 35 1.88 2.13 5.85
N ALA A 36 1.58 3.43 5.88
CA ALA A 36 2.55 4.49 5.64
C ALA A 36 3.70 4.52 6.67
N ASP A 37 3.46 3.91 7.83
CA ASP A 37 4.45 3.66 8.89
C ASP A 37 5.45 2.54 8.53
N ARG A 38 5.18 1.69 7.52
CA ARG A 38 5.97 0.49 7.18
C ARG A 38 6.46 0.52 5.73
N PRO A 39 7.55 1.24 5.42
CA PRO A 39 7.97 1.50 4.04
C PRO A 39 8.50 0.27 3.31
N ILE A 40 8.85 -0.81 4.01
CA ILE A 40 9.39 -2.06 3.45
C ILE A 40 8.51 -2.56 2.29
N GLY A 41 7.19 -2.50 2.48
CA GLY A 41 6.23 -2.93 1.47
C GLY A 41 6.25 -2.11 0.18
N THR A 42 6.50 -0.81 0.31
CA THR A 42 6.62 0.10 -0.83
C THR A 42 7.91 -0.14 -1.58
N TRP A 43 9.02 -0.41 -0.87
CA TRP A 43 10.30 -0.75 -1.49
C TRP A 43 10.22 -2.02 -2.32
N LEU A 44 9.51 -3.05 -1.85
CA LEU A 44 9.29 -4.29 -2.59
C LEU A 44 8.61 -4.06 -3.95
N LEU A 45 7.68 -3.11 -4.03
CA LEU A 45 7.02 -2.72 -5.29
C LEU A 45 7.89 -1.79 -6.15
N LEU A 46 8.66 -0.91 -5.51
CA LEU A 46 9.40 0.16 -6.19
C LEU A 46 10.70 -0.33 -6.84
N ILE A 47 11.46 -1.18 -6.15
CA ILE A 47 12.77 -1.64 -6.62
C ILE A 47 12.67 -2.33 -7.99
N PRO A 48 11.74 -3.29 -8.23
CA PRO A 48 11.59 -3.91 -9.54
C PRO A 48 11.21 -2.91 -10.64
N CYS A 49 10.37 -1.92 -10.32
CA CYS A 49 10.00 -0.86 -11.26
C CYS A 49 11.22 -0.05 -11.71
N TRP A 50 12.08 0.34 -10.76
CA TRP A 50 13.30 1.08 -11.06
C TRP A 50 14.36 0.25 -11.76
N TRP A 51 14.46 -1.05 -11.48
CA TRP A 51 15.32 -1.95 -12.26
C TRP A 51 14.85 -2.06 -13.71
N GLY A 52 13.53 -2.23 -13.93
CA GLY A 52 12.97 -2.25 -15.29
C GLY A 52 13.22 -0.95 -16.04
N LEU A 53 13.04 0.19 -15.38
CA LEU A 53 13.36 1.50 -15.95
C LEU A 53 14.87 1.65 -16.25
N GLY A 54 15.74 1.24 -15.32
CA GLY A 54 17.19 1.29 -15.50
C GLY A 54 17.65 0.44 -16.69
N ALA A 55 17.11 -0.77 -16.85
CA ALA A 55 17.38 -1.61 -18.00
C ALA A 55 16.91 -0.95 -19.31
N ALA A 56 15.73 -0.31 -19.32
CA ALA A 56 15.22 0.41 -20.48
C ALA A 56 16.10 1.61 -20.87
N VAL A 57 16.59 2.38 -19.89
CA VAL A 57 17.52 3.50 -20.10
C VAL A 57 18.85 3.01 -20.67
N LEU A 58 19.41 1.92 -20.12
CA LEU A 58 20.65 1.33 -20.62
C LEU A 58 20.50 0.81 -22.05
N PHE A 59 19.35 0.20 -22.38
CA PHE A 59 19.06 -0.28 -23.73
C PHE A 59 18.92 0.85 -24.75
N GLN A 60 18.29 1.97 -24.38
CA GLN A 60 18.20 3.16 -25.25
C GLN A 60 19.51 3.94 -25.34
N GLY A 61 20.41 3.80 -24.36
CA GLY A 61 21.68 4.52 -24.30
C GLY A 61 21.55 6.01 -23.99
N ALA A 62 20.36 6.48 -23.58
CA ALA A 62 20.09 7.88 -23.27
C ALA A 62 19.10 8.04 -22.12
N PHE A 63 19.38 9.02 -21.25
CA PHE A 63 18.46 9.45 -20.20
C PHE A 63 17.67 10.67 -20.67
N SER A 64 16.40 10.76 -20.29
CA SER A 64 15.51 11.88 -20.64
C SER A 64 14.60 12.22 -19.47
N PHE A 65 13.99 13.41 -19.51
CA PHE A 65 13.03 13.83 -18.49
C PHE A 65 11.81 12.90 -18.37
N LEU A 66 11.45 12.19 -19.44
CA LEU A 66 10.43 11.15 -19.38
C LEU A 66 10.83 10.01 -18.44
N HIS A 67 12.09 9.57 -18.47
CA HIS A 67 12.59 8.54 -17.56
C HIS A 67 12.54 9.01 -16.11
N LEU A 68 12.89 10.28 -15.84
CA LEU A 68 12.76 10.87 -14.51
C LEU A 68 11.29 10.87 -14.04
N TRP A 69 10.36 11.28 -14.93
CA TRP A 69 8.93 11.23 -14.64
C TRP A 69 8.46 9.82 -14.32
N ILE A 70 8.86 8.81 -15.10
CA ILE A 70 8.50 7.41 -14.85
C ILE A 70 9.07 6.96 -13.49
N ALA A 71 10.31 7.32 -13.14
CA ALA A 71 10.89 6.97 -11.85
C ALA A 71 10.08 7.51 -10.67
N ILE A 72 9.67 8.78 -10.73
CA ILE A 72 8.85 9.44 -9.71
C ILE A 72 7.44 8.86 -9.71
N GLY A 73 6.84 8.66 -10.88
CA GLY A 73 5.52 8.05 -11.03
C GLY A 73 5.47 6.63 -10.46
N CYS A 74 6.51 5.83 -10.66
CA CYS A 74 6.64 4.51 -10.02
C CYS A 74 6.73 4.61 -8.49
N ALA A 75 7.47 5.58 -7.94
CA ALA A 75 7.57 5.77 -6.50
C ALA A 75 6.21 6.17 -5.88
N MET A 76 5.53 7.13 -6.49
CA MET A 76 4.19 7.57 -6.08
C MET A 76 3.17 6.44 -6.23
N GLY A 77 3.18 5.75 -7.38
CA GLY A 77 2.30 4.62 -7.67
C GLY A 77 2.52 3.46 -6.70
N ALA A 78 3.77 3.08 -6.41
CA ALA A 78 4.09 2.03 -5.44
C ALA A 78 3.58 2.37 -4.05
N TRP A 79 3.74 3.63 -3.61
CA TRP A 79 3.23 4.10 -2.32
C TRP A 79 1.69 4.02 -2.25
N LEU A 80 1.01 4.58 -3.25
CA LEU A 80 -0.45 4.62 -3.31
C LEU A 80 -1.06 3.22 -3.43
N MET A 81 -0.51 2.37 -4.31
CA MET A 81 -1.02 1.02 -4.54
C MET A 81 -0.72 0.08 -3.37
N ARG A 82 0.41 0.26 -2.68
CA ARG A 82 0.66 -0.44 -1.42
C ARG A 82 -0.42 -0.09 -0.41
N GLY A 83 -0.70 1.19 -0.22
CA GLY A 83 -1.71 1.65 0.73
C GLY A 83 -3.12 1.18 0.39
N ALA A 84 -3.51 1.24 -0.88
CA ALA A 84 -4.79 0.72 -1.36
C ALA A 84 -4.91 -0.80 -1.13
N GLY A 85 -3.89 -1.59 -1.49
CA GLY A 85 -3.87 -3.03 -1.29
C GLY A 85 -3.90 -3.45 0.19
N CYS A 86 -3.22 -2.70 1.06
CA CYS A 86 -3.28 -2.93 2.50
C CYS A 86 -4.68 -2.64 3.05
N THR A 87 -5.30 -1.55 2.60
CA THR A 87 -6.67 -1.18 2.97
C THR A 87 -7.67 -2.24 2.51
N TRP A 88 -7.54 -2.73 1.28
CA TRP A 88 -8.35 -3.83 0.75
C TRP A 88 -8.25 -5.08 1.63
N ASN A 89 -7.02 -5.47 1.97
CA ASN A 89 -6.79 -6.63 2.83
C ASN A 89 -7.46 -6.48 4.21
N ASP A 90 -7.32 -5.32 4.84
CA ASP A 90 -7.91 -5.06 6.16
C ASP A 90 -9.46 -4.99 6.08
N ILE A 91 -10.04 -4.50 4.99
CA ILE A 91 -11.50 -4.56 4.75
C ILE A 91 -11.96 -6.02 4.63
N THR A 92 -11.26 -6.85 3.86
CA THR A 92 -11.63 -8.26 3.65
C THR A 92 -11.43 -9.13 4.88
N ASP A 93 -10.43 -8.81 5.71
CA ASP A 93 -10.06 -9.57 6.91
C ASP A 93 -10.76 -9.03 8.18
N ARG A 94 -11.59 -7.98 8.08
CA ARG A 94 -12.20 -7.26 9.23
C ARG A 94 -12.89 -8.16 10.28
N ASN A 95 -13.55 -9.24 9.85
CA ASN A 95 -14.27 -10.14 10.74
C ASN A 95 -13.32 -11.09 11.49
N TYR A 96 -12.17 -11.41 10.91
CA TYR A 96 -11.15 -12.28 11.50
C TYR A 96 -10.17 -11.48 12.35
N ASP A 97 -9.82 -10.26 11.91
CA ASP A 97 -8.86 -9.39 12.59
C ASP A 97 -9.33 -8.96 14.00
N GLY A 98 -10.65 -8.88 14.22
CA GLY A 98 -11.23 -8.61 15.55
C GLY A 98 -11.12 -9.77 16.53
N MET A 99 -10.87 -10.99 16.05
CA MET A 99 -10.76 -12.20 16.87
C MET A 99 -9.32 -12.53 17.30
N VAL A 100 -8.32 -11.76 16.81
CA VAL A 100 -6.90 -12.01 17.09
C VAL A 100 -6.29 -10.81 17.83
N GLU A 101 -5.70 -11.08 19.00
CA GLU A 101 -5.11 -10.08 19.91
C GLU A 101 -4.21 -9.05 19.19
N ARG A 102 -3.35 -9.53 18.27
CA ARG A 102 -2.38 -8.71 17.53
C ARG A 102 -3.01 -7.73 16.51
N THR A 103 -4.19 -8.05 15.97
CA THR A 103 -4.85 -7.26 14.91
C THR A 103 -6.06 -6.48 15.40
N ARG A 104 -6.46 -6.70 16.65
CA ARG A 104 -7.57 -5.99 17.30
C ARG A 104 -7.40 -4.48 17.35
N SER A 105 -6.15 -4.00 17.41
CA SER A 105 -5.81 -2.56 17.40
C SER A 105 -5.77 -1.92 16.01
N ARG A 106 -6.06 -2.66 14.94
CA ARG A 106 -6.10 -2.08 13.58
C ARG A 106 -7.23 -1.03 13.47
N PRO A 107 -7.12 -0.05 12.55
CA PRO A 107 -8.05 1.09 12.49
C PRO A 107 -9.51 0.71 12.25
N ILE A 108 -9.78 -0.36 11.48
CA ILE A 108 -11.14 -0.82 11.19
C ILE A 108 -11.74 -1.62 12.37
N PRO A 109 -11.10 -2.70 12.90
CA PRO A 109 -11.62 -3.44 14.05
C PRO A 109 -11.74 -2.62 15.35
N SER A 110 -10.86 -1.62 15.54
CA SER A 110 -10.90 -0.71 16.69
C SER A 110 -11.92 0.43 16.57
N GLY A 111 -12.58 0.56 15.42
CA GLY A 111 -13.59 1.60 15.17
C GLY A 111 -13.02 3.00 14.88
N GLN A 112 -11.70 3.15 14.74
CA GLN A 112 -11.08 4.44 14.38
C GLN A 112 -11.42 4.89 12.96
N VAL A 113 -11.68 3.94 12.05
CA VAL A 113 -12.07 4.20 10.65
C VAL A 113 -13.24 3.29 10.28
N THR A 114 -14.33 3.89 9.78
CA THR A 114 -15.47 3.11 9.27
C THR A 114 -15.12 2.41 7.95
N VAL A 115 -15.82 1.32 7.63
CA VAL A 115 -15.61 0.60 6.37
C VAL A 115 -15.84 1.51 5.15
N LEU A 116 -16.83 2.41 5.22
CA LEU A 116 -17.09 3.37 4.16
C LEU A 116 -15.90 4.33 3.97
N GLN A 117 -15.36 4.88 5.06
CA GLN A 117 -14.16 5.72 5.03
C GLN A 117 -12.95 4.99 4.47
N ALA A 118 -12.76 3.71 4.85
CA ALA A 118 -11.69 2.87 4.31
C ALA A 118 -11.84 2.65 2.79
N VAL A 119 -13.06 2.39 2.30
CA VAL A 119 -13.34 2.24 0.86
C VAL A 119 -13.09 3.55 0.12
N LEU A 120 -13.51 4.69 0.66
CA LEU A 120 -13.26 5.99 0.04
C LEU A 120 -11.76 6.32 0.00
N TRP A 121 -11.03 6.03 1.08
CA TRP A 121 -9.58 6.22 1.15
C TRP A 121 -8.82 5.33 0.17
N MET A 122 -9.21 4.06 0.06
CA MET A 122 -8.68 3.13 -0.93
C MET A 122 -8.98 3.60 -2.35
N GLY A 123 -10.22 4.02 -2.61
CA GLY A 123 -10.65 4.53 -3.91
C GLY A 123 -9.88 5.78 -4.33
N ALA A 124 -9.63 6.71 -3.41
CA ALA A 124 -8.82 7.91 -3.68
C ALA A 124 -7.37 7.54 -4.05
N GLN A 125 -6.74 6.63 -3.30
CA GLN A 125 -5.38 6.17 -3.62
C GLN A 125 -5.31 5.45 -4.97
N ALA A 126 -6.25 4.55 -5.23
CA ALA A 126 -6.33 3.81 -6.49
C ALA A 126 -6.58 4.75 -7.68
N LEU A 127 -7.45 5.75 -7.52
CA LEU A 127 -7.72 6.74 -8.55
C LEU A 127 -6.47 7.57 -8.86
N LEU A 128 -5.76 8.08 -7.84
CA LEU A 128 -4.52 8.83 -8.04
C LEU A 128 -3.45 7.97 -8.71
N ALA A 129 -3.29 6.71 -8.29
CA ALA A 129 -2.35 5.78 -8.93
C ALA A 129 -2.74 5.50 -10.40
N PHE A 130 -4.04 5.38 -10.69
CA PHE A 130 -4.55 5.18 -12.03
C PHE A 130 -4.29 6.40 -12.93
N LEU A 131 -4.51 7.61 -12.42
CA LEU A 131 -4.20 8.84 -13.17
C LEU A 131 -2.71 8.94 -13.52
N ILE A 132 -1.81 8.53 -12.60
CA ILE A 132 -0.37 8.44 -12.89
C ILE A 132 -0.11 7.38 -13.96
N LEU A 133 -0.73 6.20 -13.85
CA LEU A 133 -0.57 5.11 -14.80
C LEU A 133 -0.97 5.50 -16.24
N LEU A 134 -2.02 6.32 -16.39
CA LEU A 134 -2.45 6.82 -17.71
C LEU A 134 -1.40 7.71 -18.39
N THR A 135 -0.42 8.23 -17.66
CA THR A 135 0.70 8.99 -18.23
C THR A 135 1.81 8.10 -18.81
N PHE A 136 1.73 6.77 -18.60
CA PHE A 136 2.72 5.81 -19.08
C PHE A 136 2.31 5.24 -20.45
N ASN A 137 3.17 4.39 -21.03
CA ASN A 137 2.88 3.75 -22.31
C ASN A 137 1.74 2.71 -22.20
N GLY A 138 1.14 2.36 -23.34
CA GLY A 138 -0.01 1.44 -23.39
C GLY A 138 0.27 0.05 -22.81
N ALA A 139 1.50 -0.47 -22.95
CA ALA A 139 1.86 -1.76 -22.36
C ALA A 139 1.84 -1.71 -20.82
N ALA A 140 2.38 -0.64 -20.24
CA ALA A 140 2.35 -0.41 -18.80
C ALA A 140 0.91 -0.27 -18.28
N ILE A 141 0.05 0.45 -19.01
CA ILE A 141 -1.37 0.60 -18.65
C ILE A 141 -2.07 -0.76 -18.61
N TRP A 142 -1.92 -1.57 -19.68
CA TRP A 142 -2.55 -2.90 -19.74
C TRP A 142 -2.04 -3.85 -18.66
N LEU A 143 -0.73 -3.89 -18.44
CA LEU A 143 -0.12 -4.71 -17.37
C LEU A 143 -0.59 -4.25 -15.98
N GLY A 144 -0.67 -2.94 -15.74
CA GLY A 144 -1.17 -2.38 -14.49
C GLY A 144 -2.62 -2.77 -14.24
N LEU A 145 -3.49 -2.65 -15.25
CA LEU A 145 -4.89 -3.05 -15.14
C LEU A 145 -5.05 -4.57 -14.93
N ALA A 146 -4.28 -5.38 -15.64
CA ALA A 146 -4.27 -6.83 -15.44
C ALA A 146 -3.83 -7.23 -14.02
N SER A 147 -2.86 -6.51 -13.45
CA SER A 147 -2.36 -6.77 -12.10
C SER A 147 -3.43 -6.54 -11.01
N LEU A 148 -4.38 -5.63 -11.22
CA LEU A 148 -5.46 -5.35 -10.27
C LEU A 148 -6.34 -6.58 -10.01
N VAL A 149 -6.53 -7.44 -11.01
CA VAL A 149 -7.27 -8.69 -10.86
C VAL A 149 -6.59 -9.60 -9.84
N ILE A 150 -5.26 -9.74 -9.94
CA ILE A 150 -4.47 -10.57 -9.02
C ILE A 150 -4.53 -9.98 -7.60
N VAL A 151 -4.33 -8.66 -7.46
CA VAL A 151 -4.38 -7.96 -6.18
C VAL A 151 -5.77 -8.09 -5.52
N ALA A 152 -6.85 -8.02 -6.30
CA ALA A 152 -8.21 -8.19 -5.79
C ALA A 152 -8.48 -9.61 -5.28
N ILE A 153 -7.93 -10.62 -5.94
CA ILE A 153 -8.11 -12.05 -5.59
C ILE A 153 -7.24 -12.46 -4.40
N TYR A 154 -6.06 -11.85 -4.24
CA TYR A 154 -5.05 -12.23 -3.24
C TYR A 154 -5.61 -12.46 -1.81
N PRO A 155 -6.44 -11.58 -1.22
CA PRO A 155 -6.94 -11.82 0.14
C PRO A 155 -7.81 -13.07 0.27
N PHE A 156 -8.49 -13.46 -0.81
CA PHE A 156 -9.30 -14.67 -0.85
C PHE A 156 -8.46 -15.92 -1.09
N ALA A 157 -7.30 -15.82 -1.74
CA ALA A 157 -6.40 -16.95 -1.97
C ALA A 157 -5.95 -17.62 -0.65
N LYS A 158 -5.85 -16.84 0.44
CA LYS A 158 -5.62 -17.34 1.80
C LYS A 158 -6.69 -18.31 2.31
N ARG A 159 -7.89 -18.31 1.71
CA ARG A 159 -9.02 -19.19 2.08
C ARG A 159 -9.06 -20.49 1.28
N PHE A 160 -8.34 -20.56 0.17
CA PHE A 160 -8.35 -21.70 -0.75
C PHE A 160 -7.00 -22.41 -0.87
N THR A 161 -5.90 -21.76 -0.48
CA THR A 161 -4.54 -22.30 -0.64
C THR A 161 -3.73 -22.14 0.65
N TRP A 162 -2.85 -23.11 0.91
CA TRP A 162 -1.87 -23.07 2.02
C TRP A 162 -0.60 -22.29 1.65
N TRP A 163 -0.51 -21.80 0.40
CA TRP A 163 0.69 -21.18 -0.20
C TRP A 163 0.39 -19.75 -0.68
N PRO A 164 -0.16 -18.85 0.17
CA PRO A 164 -0.50 -17.48 -0.25
C PRO A 164 0.74 -16.68 -0.69
N GLN A 165 1.94 -17.12 -0.31
CA GLN A 165 3.23 -16.56 -0.72
C GLN A 165 3.45 -16.61 -2.25
N VAL A 166 2.85 -17.56 -2.97
CA VAL A 166 3.00 -17.66 -4.44
C VAL A 166 2.30 -16.51 -5.17
N PHE A 167 1.34 -15.86 -4.53
CA PHE A 167 0.60 -14.72 -5.07
C PHE A 167 1.22 -13.36 -4.71
N LEU A 168 2.28 -13.35 -3.88
CA LEU A 168 2.88 -12.16 -3.26
C LEU A 168 4.05 -11.59 -4.06
#